data_AF-A0A511FHX0-F1
#
_entry.id   AF-A0A511FHX0-F1
#
_cell.length_a   1.000
_cell.length_b   1.000
_cell.length_c   1.000
_cell.angle_alpha   90.00
_cell.angle_beta   90.00
_cell.angle_gamma   90.00
#
_symmetry.space_group_name_H-M   'P 1'
#
loop_
_entity.id
_entity.type
_entity.pdbx_description
1 polymer ?
#
loop_
_entity_poly.entity_id
_entity_poly.type
_entity_poly.pdbx_seq_one_letter_code
_entity_poly.pdbx_strand_id
1 'polypeptide(L)' 'MQGGRGTAWPDGRADEQPPVAEQGEASVDPTGDRAVDEVLTRLTDVTELGLHEQLAVFDAVHTALQDRLADAEG' A
#
# COMPACT_ATOMS: atom_id res chain seq x y z
N MET A 1 15.08 54.64 -2.20
CA MET A 1 15.51 53.39 -1.55
C MET A 1 14.54 53.10 -0.42
N GLN A 2 13.62 52.15 -0.61
CA GLN A 2 12.68 51.68 0.42
C GLN A 2 12.60 50.16 0.21
N GLY A 3 13.21 49.39 1.10
CA GLY A 3 13.07 47.94 1.17
C GLY A 3 11.86 47.57 2.04
N GLY A 4 11.18 46.50 1.67
CA GLY A 4 10.06 45.96 2.45
C GLY A 4 9.54 44.69 1.81
N ARG A 5 10.16 43.56 2.15
CA ARG A 5 9.71 42.22 1.76
C ARG A 5 8.35 41.95 2.41
N GLY A 6 7.40 41.57 1.58
CA GLY A 6 6.17 40.90 1.99
C GLY A 6 5.77 39.98 0.84
N THR A 7 6.47 38.86 0.68
CA THR A 7 5.90 37.72 -0.04
C THR A 7 4.67 37.30 0.74
N ALA A 8 3.53 37.89 0.40
CA ALA A 8 2.23 37.32 0.69
C ALA A 8 2.22 36.00 -0.09
N TRP A 9 2.58 34.92 0.61
CA TRP A 9 2.36 33.58 0.11
C TRP A 9 0.88 33.51 -0.25
N PRO A 10 0.53 33.13 -1.49
CA PRO A 10 -0.86 32.94 -1.83
C PRO A 10 -1.48 31.97 -0.83
N ASP A 11 -2.66 32.38 -0.40
CA ASP A 11 -3.53 31.76 0.58
C ASP A 11 -3.50 30.23 0.51
N GLY A 12 -3.58 29.64 1.69
CA GLY A 12 -3.45 28.21 1.90
C GLY A 12 -4.25 27.43 0.87
N ARG A 13 -3.61 26.40 0.31
CA ARG A 13 -4.33 25.19 -0.08
C ARG A 13 -5.13 24.76 1.15
N ALA A 14 -6.33 25.30 1.28
CA ALA A 14 -7.42 24.64 1.94
C ALA A 14 -7.58 23.33 1.18
N ASP A 15 -6.99 22.29 1.74
CA ASP A 15 -7.70 21.02 1.88
C ASP A 15 -8.35 20.48 0.59
N GLU A 16 -7.64 20.53 -0.54
CA GLU A 16 -7.84 19.51 -1.57
C GLU A 16 -6.96 18.32 -1.20
N GLN A 17 -7.21 17.76 -0.02
CA GLN A 17 -7.02 16.33 0.13
C GLN A 17 -7.98 15.73 -0.92
N PRO A 18 -7.49 15.00 -1.93
CA PRO A 18 -8.40 14.27 -2.81
C PRO A 18 -9.35 13.46 -1.93
N PRO A 19 -10.62 13.24 -2.33
CA PRO A 19 -11.51 12.41 -1.54
C PRO A 19 -10.74 11.15 -1.24
N VAL A 20 -10.49 10.88 0.06
CA VAL A 20 -9.91 9.63 0.53
C VAL A 20 -10.69 8.58 -0.24
N ALA A 21 -10.03 7.96 -1.22
CA ALA A 21 -10.69 6.94 -2.03
C ALA A 21 -11.26 6.00 -0.98
N GLU A 22 -12.59 5.84 -0.97
CA GLU A 22 -13.21 4.73 -0.25
C GLU A 22 -12.29 3.57 -0.55
N GLN A 23 -11.67 3.00 0.50
CA GLN A 23 -10.70 1.93 0.36
C GLN A 23 -11.49 0.80 -0.28
N GLY A 24 -11.58 0.83 -1.61
CA GLY A 24 -12.30 -0.16 -2.38
C GLY A 24 -11.62 -1.44 -1.99
N GLU A 25 -12.42 -2.41 -1.53
CA GLU A 25 -11.99 -3.79 -1.33
C GLU A 25 -10.91 -4.07 -2.36
N ALA A 26 -9.66 -4.19 -1.88
CA ALA A 26 -8.51 -4.37 -2.73
C ALA A 26 -8.62 -5.79 -3.26
N SER A 27 -9.52 -5.97 -4.23
CA SER A 27 -9.74 -7.21 -4.93
C SER A 27 -8.52 -7.42 -5.79
N VAL A 28 -7.62 -8.27 -5.31
CA VAL A 28 -6.40 -8.62 -6.03
C VAL A 28 -6.82 -9.42 -7.26
N ASP A 29 -6.52 -8.89 -8.45
CA ASP A 29 -6.73 -9.65 -9.69
C ASP A 29 -5.91 -10.96 -9.64
N PRO A 30 -6.49 -12.08 -10.10
CA PRO A 30 -5.82 -13.38 -10.03
C PRO A 30 -4.55 -13.38 -10.89
N THR A 31 -3.46 -13.85 -10.31
CA THR A 31 -2.14 -13.94 -10.95
C THR A 31 -2.04 -15.14 -11.90
N GLY A 32 -2.97 -16.08 -11.80
CA GLY A 32 -2.99 -17.32 -12.59
C GLY A 32 -2.19 -18.46 -11.96
N ASP A 33 -1.47 -18.22 -10.85
CA ASP A 33 -0.93 -19.26 -9.99
C ASP A 33 -1.76 -19.33 -8.71
N ARG A 34 -2.43 -20.47 -8.51
CA ARG A 34 -3.32 -20.69 -7.36
C ARG A 34 -2.61 -20.53 -6.01
N ALA A 35 -1.35 -20.96 -5.91
CA ALA A 35 -0.60 -20.85 -4.66
C ALA A 35 -0.28 -19.38 -4.35
N VAL A 36 0.03 -18.59 -5.39
CA VAL A 36 0.24 -17.15 -5.27
C VAL A 36 -1.07 -16.45 -4.88
N ASP A 37 -2.17 -16.78 -5.55
CA ASP A 37 -3.49 -16.19 -5.28
C ASP A 37 -3.98 -16.47 -3.84
N GLU A 38 -3.76 -17.69 -3.33
CA GLU A 38 -4.07 -18.07 -1.94
C GLU A 38 -3.24 -17.28 -0.92
N VAL A 39 -1.98 -16.96 -1.24
CA VAL A 39 -1.11 -16.15 -0.37
C VAL A 39 -1.54 -14.68 -0.41
N LEU A 40 -1.86 -14.14 -1.60
CA LEU A 40 -2.27 -12.74 -1.77
C LEU A 40 -3.63 -12.43 -1.14
N THR A 41 -4.52 -13.43 -1.01
CA THR A 41 -5.79 -13.30 -0.28
C THR A 41 -5.58 -12.87 1.18
N ARG A 42 -4.42 -13.16 1.79
CA ARG A 42 -4.08 -12.74 3.16
C ARG A 42 -3.87 -11.23 3.30
N LEU A 43 -3.73 -10.52 2.18
CA LEU A 43 -3.54 -9.07 2.17
C LEU A 43 -4.85 -8.29 2.10
N THR A 44 -5.99 -8.94 1.82
CA THR A 44 -7.27 -8.25 1.59
C THR A 44 -7.71 -7.39 2.78
N ASP A 45 -7.48 -7.85 4.01
CA ASP A 45 -7.89 -7.14 5.24
C ASP A 45 -6.69 -6.65 6.07
N VAL A 46 -5.48 -6.68 5.51
CA VAL A 46 -4.25 -6.36 6.25
C VAL A 46 -4.28 -4.92 6.77
N THR A 47 -4.96 -4.00 6.08
CA THR A 47 -5.06 -2.59 6.47
C THR A 47 -5.85 -2.38 7.77
N GLU A 48 -6.67 -3.34 8.18
CA GLU A 48 -7.41 -3.31 9.44
C GLU A 48 -6.57 -3.76 10.65
N LEU A 49 -5.42 -4.39 10.41
CA LEU A 49 -4.53 -4.91 11.46
C LEU A 49 -3.63 -3.82 12.07
N GLY A 50 -3.08 -4.08 13.26
CA GLY A 50 -2.05 -3.23 13.84
C GLY A 50 -0.73 -3.32 13.05
N LEU A 51 0.09 -2.26 13.05
CA LEU A 51 1.34 -2.19 12.26
C LEU A 51 2.25 -3.43 12.40
N HIS A 52 2.35 -3.98 13.61
CA HIS A 52 3.18 -5.16 13.84
C HIS A 52 2.62 -6.42 13.15
N GLU A 53 1.30 -6.59 13.17
CA GLU A 53 0.60 -7.69 12.51
C GLU A 53 0.65 -7.51 10.99
N GLN A 54 0.50 -6.28 10.49
CA GLN A 54 0.69 -5.97 9.08
C GLN A 54 2.07 -6.43 8.59
N LEU A 55 3.14 -6.06 9.30
CA LEU A 55 4.50 -6.44 8.95
C LEU A 55 4.70 -7.97 8.98
N ALA A 56 4.12 -8.66 9.95
CA ALA A 56 4.18 -10.12 10.03
C ALA A 56 3.47 -10.79 8.84
N VAL A 57 2.32 -10.26 8.42
CA VAL A 57 1.60 -10.75 7.23
C VAL A 57 2.41 -10.50 5.96
N PHE A 58 2.98 -9.31 5.79
CA PHE A 58 3.83 -9.00 4.63
C PHE A 58 5.07 -9.89 4.55
N ASP A 59 5.76 -10.14 5.66
CA ASP A 59 6.95 -11.00 5.72
C ASP A 59 6.60 -12.46 5.37
N ALA A 60 5.47 -12.95 5.88
CA ALA A 60 4.98 -14.29 5.55
C ALA A 60 4.60 -14.43 4.06
N VAL A 61 3.98 -13.41 3.47
CA VAL A 61 3.67 -13.38 2.03
C VAL A 61 4.95 -13.37 1.21
N HIS A 62 5.91 -12.50 1.54
CA HIS A 62 7.20 -12.44 0.84
C HIS A 62 7.94 -13.79 0.89
N THR A 63 8.00 -14.43 2.05
CA THR A 63 8.64 -15.74 2.20
C THR A 63 7.99 -16.80 1.34
N ALA A 64 6.64 -16.87 1.34
CA ALA A 64 5.91 -17.85 0.54
C ALA A 64 6.10 -17.65 -0.96
N LEU A 65 6.16 -16.39 -1.43
CA LEU A 65 6.42 -16.07 -2.83
C LEU A 65 7.86 -16.41 -3.23
N GLN A 66 8.83 -16.17 -2.35
CA GLN A 66 10.23 -16.52 -2.60
C GLN A 66 10.44 -18.04 -2.64
N ASP A 67 9.79 -18.79 -1.76
CA ASP A 67 9.80 -20.25 -1.76
C ASP A 67 9.20 -20.81 -3.07
N ARG A 68 8.06 -20.26 -3.49
CA ARG A 68 7.42 -20.64 -4.76
C ARG A 68 8.28 -20.32 -5.97
N LEU A 69 8.99 -19.19 -5.96
CA LEU A 69 9.93 -18.81 -7.01
C LEU A 69 11.11 -19.78 -7.07
N ALA A 70 11.69 -20.11 -5.91
CA ALA A 70 12.78 -21.08 -5.82
C ALA A 70 12.37 -22.47 -6.34
N ASP A 71 11.16 -22.92 -6.04
CA ASP A 71 10.58 -24.17 -6.56
C ASP A 71 10.34 -24.14 -8.08
N ALA A 72 10.10 -22.98 -8.66
CA ALA A 72 9.89 -22.82 -10.10
C ALA A 72 11.22 -22.71 -10.88
N GLU A 73 12.28 -22.21 -10.24
CA GLU A 73 13.61 -22.04 -10.83
C GLU A 73 14.54 -23.26 -10.63
N GLY A 74 14.23 -24.17 -9.70
CA GLY A 74 14.99 -25.38 -9.37
C GLY A 74 14.70 -26.59 -10.26
#